data_AF-A0A963RSR9-F1
#
_entry.id   AF-A0A963RSR9-F1
#
_cell.length_a   1.000
_cell.length_b   1.000
_cell.length_c   1.000
_cell.angle_alpha   90.00
_cell.angle_beta   90.00
_cell.angle_gamma   90.00
#
_symmetry.space_group_name_H-M   'P 1'
#
loop_
_entity.id
_entity.type
_entity.pdbx_description
1 polymer ?
#
loop_
_entity_poly.entity_id
_entity_poly.type
_entity_poly.pdbx_seq_one_letter_code
_entity_poly.pdbx_strand_id
1 'polypeptide(L)' 'RDWRVEGDGAHIMFDGGGTLVMGWRVGEPRRIALLRLPRLHVRFSFSGVPEAAREAFMRHLDLHTHRGGG' A
#
# COMPACT_ATOMS: atom_id res chain seq x y z
N ARG A 1 -6.47 14.21 -8.54
CA ARG A 1 -5.99 12.90 -8.05
C ARG A 1 -5.88 11.93 -9.22
N ASP A 2 -4.71 11.97 -9.86
CA ASP A 2 -4.40 11.10 -10.99
C ASP A 2 -3.78 9.81 -10.45
N TRP A 3 -4.57 8.74 -10.43
CA TRP A 3 -4.09 7.40 -10.12
C TRP A 3 -4.57 6.41 -11.17
N ARG A 4 -3.76 5.39 -11.40
CA ARG A 4 -4.07 4.29 -12.32
C ARG A 4 -3.66 2.98 -11.68
N VAL A 5 -4.51 1.96 -11.82
CA VAL A 5 -4.19 0.57 -11.46
C VAL A 5 -3.70 -0.13 -12.71
N GLU A 6 -2.59 -0.85 -12.58
CA GLU A 6 -1.96 -1.61 -13.65
C GLU A 6 -1.61 -3.01 -13.11
N GLY A 7 -2.39 -4.01 -13.50
CA GLY A 7 -2.18 -5.39 -13.08
C GLY A 7 -2.21 -5.55 -11.56
N ASP A 8 -1.07 -5.95 -11.00
CA ASP A 8 -0.84 -6.16 -9.58
C ASP A 8 -0.23 -4.92 -8.89
N GLY A 9 -0.43 -3.73 -9.46
CA GLY A 9 0.09 -2.48 -8.93
C GLY A 9 -0.76 -1.26 -9.23
N ALA A 10 -0.33 -0.12 -8.67
CA ALA A 10 -0.92 1.18 -8.93
C ALA A 10 0.14 2.27 -8.99
N HIS A 11 -0.09 3.26 -9.84
CA HIS A 11 0.71 4.48 -9.93
C HIS A 11 -0.15 5.66 -9.51
N ILE A 12 0.37 6.49 -8.60
CA ILE A 12 -0.33 7.66 -8.05
C ILE A 12 0.56 8.89 -8.24
N MET A 13 -0.03 9.96 -8.76
CA MET A 13 0.57 11.30 -8.82
C MET A 13 -0.05 12.18 -7.73
N PHE A 14 0.79 12.85 -6.95
CA PHE A 14 0.34 13.79 -5.94
C PHE A 14 0.18 15.19 -6.53
N ASP A 15 -0.84 15.93 -6.08
CA ASP A 15 -1.20 17.23 -6.66
C ASP A 15 -0.09 18.30 -6.48
N GLY A 16 0.85 18.10 -5.54
CA GLY A 16 2.05 18.93 -5.34
C GLY A 16 3.31 18.45 -6.07
N GLY A 17 3.18 17.47 -6.97
CA GLY A 17 4.30 16.79 -7.59
C GLY A 17 4.76 15.56 -6.81
N GLY A 18 5.56 14.72 -7.48
CA GLY A 18 6.01 13.44 -6.96
C GLY A 18 5.03 12.29 -7.24
N THR A 19 5.56 11.08 -7.16
CA THR A 19 4.85 9.85 -7.52
C THR A 19 4.99 8.77 -6.47
N LEU A 20 4.00 7.90 -6.41
CA LEU A 20 4.04 6.63 -5.71
C LEU A 20 3.76 5.50 -6.68
N VAL A 21 4.71 4.57 -6.80
CA VAL A 21 4.48 3.27 -7.40
C VAL A 21 4.22 2.26 -6.30
N MET A 22 3.09 1.59 -6.40
CA MET A 22 2.67 0.50 -5.53
C MET A 22 2.66 -0.79 -6.32
N GLY A 23 3.20 -1.86 -5.74
CA GLY A 23 3.04 -3.23 -6.25
C GLY A 23 2.57 -4.13 -5.12
N TRP A 24 1.68 -5.06 -5.42
CA TRP A 24 1.18 -6.02 -4.45
C TRP A 24 1.21 -7.44 -5.00
N ARG A 25 1.35 -8.41 -4.11
CA ARG A 25 1.23 -9.82 -4.46
C ARG A 25 0.57 -10.59 -3.33
N VAL A 26 -0.19 -11.62 -3.68
CA VAL A 26 -0.74 -12.55 -2.70
C VAL A 26 0.42 -13.37 -2.11
N GLY A 27 0.49 -13.42 -0.79
CA GLY A 27 1.44 -14.26 -0.05
C GLY A 27 0.79 -15.57 0.39
N GLU A 28 1.63 -16.55 0.70
CA GLU A 28 1.16 -17.82 1.29
C GLU A 28 0.37 -17.52 2.58
N PRO A 29 -0.89 -17.98 2.71
CA PRO A 29 -1.70 -17.70 3.89
C PRO A 29 -1.04 -18.14 5.19
N ARG A 30 -1.13 -17.32 6.23
CA ARG A 30 -0.64 -17.69 7.56
C ARG A 30 -1.63 -18.65 8.20
N ARG A 31 -1.15 -19.84 8.59
CA ARG A 31 -1.95 -20.80 9.35
C ARG A 31 -1.59 -20.75 10.82
N ILE A 32 -2.60 -20.64 11.69
CA ILE A 32 -2.46 -20.74 13.15
C ILE A 32 -3.55 -21.70 13.61
N ALA A 33 -3.18 -22.95 13.89
CA ALA A 33 -4.14 -24.05 14.08
C ALA A 33 -5.15 -24.16 12.91
N LEU A 34 -6.46 -24.02 13.19
CA LEU A 34 -7.53 -24.05 12.18
C LEU A 34 -7.72 -22.71 11.46
N LEU A 35 -7.14 -21.62 11.97
CA LEU A 35 -7.26 -20.29 11.38
C LEU A 35 -6.37 -20.16 10.14
N ARG A 36 -6.94 -19.66 9.03
CA ARG A 36 -6.21 -19.32 7.80
C ARG A 36 -6.38 -17.83 7.51
N LEU A 37 -5.29 -17.08 7.65
CA LEU A 37 -5.27 -15.63 7.40
C LEU A 37 -4.65 -15.35 6.02
N PRO A 38 -5.42 -14.79 5.07
CA PRO A 38 -4.87 -14.30 3.81
C PRO A 38 -3.78 -13.26 4.05
N ARG A 39 -2.77 -13.24 3.18
CA ARG A 39 -1.68 -12.26 3.25
C ARG A 39 -1.54 -11.53 1.93
N LEU A 40 -1.43 -10.22 2.02
CA LEU A 40 -1.08 -9.36 0.90
C LEU A 40 0.28 -8.71 1.20
N HIS A 41 1.26 -8.94 0.35
CA HIS A 41 2.51 -8.20 0.39
C HIS A 41 2.35 -6.96 -0.48
N VAL A 42 2.62 -5.78 0.07
CA VAL A 42 2.56 -4.52 -0.66
C VAL A 42 3.91 -3.82 -0.53
N ARG A 43 4.45 -3.36 -1.66
CA ARG A 43 5.67 -2.55 -1.75
C ARG A 43 5.29 -1.15 -2.22
N PHE A 44 5.94 -0.16 -1.64
CA PHE A 44 5.77 1.25 -1.97
C PHE A 44 7.11 1.83 -2.42
N SER A 45 7.10 2.60 -3.51
CA SER A 45 8.25 3.38 -3.98
C SER A 45 7.78 4.81 -4.22
N PHE A 46 8.20 5.70 -3.32
CA PHE A 46 7.92 7.13 -3.41
C PHE A 46 9.07 7.83 -4.13
N SER A 47 8.76 8.79 -4.99
CA SER A 47 9.74 9.65 -5.66
C SER A 47 9.28 11.10 -5.63
N GLY A 48 10.11 12.01 -5.12
CA GLY A 48 9.78 13.44 -5.06
C GLY A 48 8.58 13.81 -4.17
N VAL A 49 8.13 12.91 -3.29
CA VAL A 49 7.01 13.14 -2.37
C VAL A 49 7.54 13.64 -1.03
N PRO A 50 7.04 14.78 -0.50
CA PRO A 50 7.41 15.27 0.82
C PRO A 50 7.11 14.26 1.93
N GLU A 51 7.94 14.23 2.97
CA GLU A 51 7.81 13.26 4.06
C GLU A 51 6.44 13.29 4.75
N ALA A 52 5.93 14.48 5.06
CA ALA A 52 4.60 14.63 5.67
C ALA A 52 3.47 14.05 4.78
N ALA A 53 3.59 14.20 3.46
CA ALA A 53 2.62 13.63 2.51
C ALA A 53 2.73 12.11 2.43
N ARG A 54 3.95 11.57 2.47
CA ARG A 54 4.21 10.13 2.56
C ARG A 54 3.60 9.53 3.84
N GLU A 55 3.81 10.16 5.00
CA GLU A 55 3.25 9.69 6.26
C GLU A 55 1.72 9.75 6.30
N ALA A 56 1.14 10.84 5.81
CA ALA A 56 -0.32 10.98 5.72
C ALA A 56 -0.92 9.91 4.81
N PHE A 57 -0.28 9.62 3.67
CA PHE A 57 -0.69 8.55 2.78
C PHE A 57 -0.60 7.18 3.46
N MET A 58 0.54 6.85 4.09
CA MET A 58 0.74 5.56 4.76
C MET A 58 -0.28 5.34 5.87
N ARG A 59 -0.55 6.37 6.69
CA ARG A 59 -1.55 6.30 7.75
C ARG A 59 -2.96 6.04 7.22
N HIS A 60 -3.35 6.73 6.15
CA HIS A 60 -4.63 6.51 5.50
C HIS A 60 -4.72 5.09 4.94
N LEU A 61 -3.66 4.61 4.29
CA LEU A 61 -3.63 3.26 3.73
C LEU A 61 -3.68 2.17 4.81
N ASP A 62 -2.92 2.30 5.88
CA ASP A 62 -2.89 1.32 6.98
C ASP A 62 -4.27 1.20 7.64
N LEU A 63 -4.96 2.32 7.86
CA LEU A 63 -6.34 2.34 8.36
C LEU A 63 -7.32 1.59 7.46
N HIS A 64 -7.21 1.72 6.13
CA HIS A 64 -8.13 1.08 5.18
C HIS A 64 -7.75 -0.38 4.88
N THR A 65 -6.49 -0.75 5.05
CA THR A 65 -6.01 -2.13 4.86
C THR A 65 -5.97 -2.94 6.15
N HIS A 66 -6.40 -2.33 7.27
CA HIS A 66 -6.30 -2.88 8.62
C HIS A 66 -4.90 -3.43 8.92
N ARG A 67 -3.86 -2.79 8.34
CA ARG A 67 -2.45 -3.11 8.62
C ARG A 67 -2.13 -2.60 10.03
N GLY A 68 -1.63 -3.49 10.87
CA GLY A 68 -1.32 -3.16 12.27
C GLY A 68 -2.44 -3.53 13.23
N GLY A 69 -3.00 -4.74 13.09
CA GLY A 69 -3.94 -5.30 14.06
C GLY A 69 -3.45 -5.07 15.49
N GLY A 70 -4.35 -4.57 16.34
CA GLY A 70 -4.12 -4.41 17.78
C GLY A 70 -3.84 -5.73 18.48
#